data_AF-A0A271LNY1-F1
#
_entry.id   AF-A0A271LNY1-F1
#
_cell.length_a   1.000
_cell.length_b   1.000
_cell.length_c   1.000
_cell.angle_alpha   90.00
_cell.angle_beta   90.00
_cell.angle_gamma   90.00
#
_symmetry.space_group_name_H-M   'P 1'
#
loop_
_entity.id
_entity.type
_entity.pdbx_description
1 polymer ?
#
loop_
_entity_poly.entity_id
_entity_poly.type
_entity_poly.pdbx_seq_one_letter_code
_entity_poly.pdbx_strand_id
1 'polypeptide(L)' 'MAKAANIKIKLLSTADTGFFYVTSKNSRTKTDKLSFRKYDPVAKKHVEFKETKIK' A
#
# COMPACT_ATOMS: atom_id res chain seq x y z
N MET A 1 -3.17 -10.63 23.67
CA MET A 1 -4.09 -10.66 22.49
C MET A 1 -3.25 -10.81 21.23
N ALA A 2 -3.41 -11.90 20.47
CA ALA A 2 -2.70 -12.05 19.20
C ALA A 2 -3.29 -11.10 18.17
N LYS A 3 -2.49 -10.16 17.64
CA LYS A 3 -2.91 -9.32 16.51
C LYS A 3 -3.28 -10.22 15.32
N ALA A 4 -4.33 -9.83 14.60
CA ALA A 4 -4.76 -10.50 13.39
C ALA A 4 -3.58 -10.59 12.41
N ALA A 5 -3.35 -11.79 11.85
CA ALA A 5 -2.22 -12.01 10.95
C ALA A 5 -2.35 -11.20 9.66
N ASN A 6 -3.58 -10.99 9.18
CA ASN A 6 -3.87 -10.22 7.98
C ASN A 6 -4.38 -8.82 8.35
N ILE A 7 -3.68 -7.78 7.88
CA ILE A 7 -3.98 -6.38 8.11
C ILE A 7 -4.26 -5.71 6.77
N LYS A 8 -5.33 -4.92 6.69
CA LYS A 8 -5.59 -4.06 5.54
C LYS A 8 -4.66 -2.84 5.58
N ILE A 9 -4.01 -2.57 4.47
CA ILE A 9 -3.06 -1.46 4.28
C ILE A 9 -3.46 -0.65 3.05
N LYS A 10 -3.03 0.61 3.02
CA LYS A 10 -3.13 1.47 1.84
C LYS A 10 -1.77 1.48 1.13
N LEU A 11 -1.81 1.52 -0.18
CA LEU A 11 -0.67 1.77 -1.05
C LEU A 11 -0.89 3.16 -1.62
N LEU A 12 -0.13 4.15 -1.13
CA LEU A 12 -0.25 5.55 -1.55
C LEU A 12 0.68 5.79 -2.75
N SER A 13 0.17 6.44 -3.80
CA SER A 13 0.97 6.87 -4.94
C SER A 13 2.05 7.87 -4.53
N THR A 14 3.28 7.69 -5.00
CA THR A 14 4.36 8.68 -4.81
C THR A 14 4.27 9.85 -5.77
N ALA A 15 3.25 9.92 -6.62
CA ALA A 15 3.04 11.03 -7.55
C ALA A 15 2.20 12.17 -6.95
N ASP A 16 1.96 12.15 -5.63
CA ASP A 16 1.17 13.14 -4.87
C ASP A 16 -0.25 13.41 -5.44
N THR A 17 -0.78 12.46 -6.21
CA THR A 17 -2.13 12.52 -6.80
C THR A 17 -3.25 12.26 -5.79
N GLY A 18 -2.90 11.82 -4.58
CA GLY A 18 -3.85 11.36 -3.56
C GLY A 18 -4.48 10.00 -3.87
N PHE A 19 -4.15 9.36 -5.00
CA PHE A 19 -4.67 8.05 -5.34
C PHE A 19 -4.01 6.95 -4.50
N PHE A 20 -4.82 6.00 -4.04
CA PHE A 20 -4.33 4.85 -3.27
C PHE A 20 -5.06 3.56 -3.64
N TYR A 21 -4.33 2.45 -3.56
CA TYR A 21 -4.92 1.12 -3.58
C TYR A 21 -5.10 0.61 -2.15
N VAL A 22 -6.12 -0.22 -1.93
CA VAL A 22 -6.29 -0.98 -0.69
C VAL A 22 -5.85 -2.40 -0.95
N THR A 23 -5.01 -2.94 -0.06
CA THR A 23 -4.60 -4.34 -0.11
C THR A 23 -4.49 -4.93 1.28
N SER A 24 -4.47 -6.25 1.38
CA SER A 24 -4.18 -6.97 2.62
C SER A 24 -2.72 -7.41 2.67
N LYS A 25 -2.10 -7.30 3.83
CA LYS A 25 -0.75 -7.78 4.11
C LYS A 25 -0.78 -8.71 5.32
N ASN A 26 -0.04 -9.81 5.24
CA ASN A 26 0.21 -10.64 6.41
C ASN A 26 1.36 -10.04 7.22
N SER A 27 1.06 -9.48 8.39
CA SER A 27 2.04 -8.81 9.25
C SER A 27 3.01 -9.75 9.96
N ARG A 28 2.77 -11.07 9.90
CA ARG A 28 3.65 -12.09 10.50
C ARG A 28 4.73 -12.56 9.54
N THR A 29 4.41 -12.65 8.24
CA THR A 29 5.36 -13.12 7.21
C THR A 29 6.03 -11.98 6.47
N LYS A 30 5.37 -10.83 6.34
CA LYS A 30 5.94 -9.63 5.71
C LYS A 30 6.04 -8.52 6.74
N THR A 31 7.24 -8.32 7.28
CA THR A 31 7.51 -7.31 8.31
C THR A 31 7.81 -5.95 7.68
N ASP A 32 8.52 -5.93 6.55
CA ASP A 32 8.95 -4.71 5.86
C ASP A 32 7.83 -3.97 5.14
N LYS A 33 8.01 -2.67 4.92
CA LYS A 33 7.06 -1.85 4.15
C LYS A 33 7.03 -2.29 2.70
N LEU A 34 5.84 -2.49 2.16
CA LEU A 34 5.66 -2.84 0.76
C LEU A 34 5.81 -1.60 -0.13
N SER A 35 6.59 -1.75 -1.20
CA SER A 35 6.60 -0.85 -2.33
C SER A 35 6.29 -1.62 -3.62
N PHE A 36 5.42 -1.06 -4.46
CA PHE A 36 5.07 -1.66 -5.74
C PHE A 36 4.98 -0.60 -6.82
N ARG A 37 5.45 -0.94 -8.02
CA ARG A 37 5.14 -0.14 -9.21
C ARG A 37 3.75 -0.50 -9.71
N LYS A 38 2.82 0.46 -9.69
CA LYS A 38 1.45 0.30 -10.19
C LYS A 38 1.06 1.48 -11.05
N TYR A 39 0.01 1.30 -11.85
CA TYR A 39 -0.56 2.37 -12.63
C TYR A 39 -1.27 3.36 -11.71
N ASP A 40 -0.99 4.65 -11.87
CA ASP A 40 -1.77 5.72 -11.26
C ASP A 40 -2.69 6.32 -12.34
N PRO A 41 -4.03 6.22 -12.19
CA PRO A 41 -4.98 6.72 -13.18
C PRO A 41 -5.00 8.25 -13.30
N VAL A 42 -4.55 8.96 -12.26
CA VAL A 42 -4.48 10.43 -12.24
C VAL A 42 -3.19 10.89 -12.94
N ALA A 43 -2.06 10.28 -12.61
CA ALA A 43 -0.77 10.57 -13.25
C ALA A 43 -0.62 9.93 -14.65
N LYS A 44 -1.53 9.02 -15.02
CA LYS A 44 -1.57 8.24 -16.26
C LYS A 44 -0.29 7.46 -16.58
N LYS A 45 0.48 7.08 -15.54
CA LYS A 45 1.75 6.37 -15.68
C LYS A 45 1.98 5.40 -14.54
N HIS A 46 2.91 4.46 -14.73
CA HIS A 46 3.32 3.55 -13.67
C HIS A 46 4.28 4.26 -12.71
N VAL A 47 3.84 4.43 -11.47
CA VAL A 47 4.59 5.08 -10.41
C VAL A 47 4.77 4.11 -9.24
N GLU A 48 5.68 4.46 -8.35
CA GLU A 48 5.87 3.68 -7.13
C GLU A 48 4.73 3.98 -6.15
N PHE A 49 4.24 2.96 -5.49
CA PHE A 49 3.24 3.06 -4.44
C PHE A 49 3.84 2.54 -3.15
N LYS A 50 3.73 3.31 -2.06
CA LYS A 50 4.31 2.98 -0.75
C LYS A 50 3.22 2.62 0.25
N GLU A 51 3.51 1.64 1.09
CA GLU A 51 2.63 1.20 2.17
C GLU A 51 2.42 2.31 3.21
N THR A 52 1.15 2.62 3.46
CA THR A 52 0.66 3.50 4.53
C THR A 52 -0.43 2.80 5.33
N LYS A 53 -0.54 3.17 6.62
CA LYS A 53 -1.56 2.60 7.50
C LYS A 53 -2.94 3.11 7.10
N ILE A 54 -3.91 2.21 7.15
CA ILE A 54 -5.33 2.61 7.20
C ILE A 54 -5.56 3.13 8.61
N LYS A 55 -6.00 4.40 8.70
CA LYS A 55 -6.53 4.97 9.93
C LYS A 55 -7.95 4.46 10.14
#